data_AF-A0A7J9G2Q8-F1
#
_entry.id   AF-A0A7J9G2Q8-F1
#
_cell.length_a   1.000
_cell.length_b   1.000
_cell.length_c   1.000
_cell.angle_alpha   90.00
_cell.angle_beta   90.00
_cell.angle_gamma   90.00
#
_symmetry.space_group_name_H-M   'P 1'
#
loop_
_entity.id
_entity.type
_entity.pdbx_description
1 polymer ?
#
loop_
_entity_poly.entity_id
_entity_poly.type
_entity_poly.pdbx_seq_one_letter_code
_entity_poly.pdbx_strand_id
1 'polypeptide(L)'
;MSHYARGFQTIASQFVVSAVNGYFHSIACAANAKGVDDSLQDILRLLTLWFNHGATAEVQMALQVGFAHVNINTWLAVLPQIIARIHSNNHAVRELIQSLLVRIGQSHPQALMYPLLVACKSISNLRKAAAQEVVDKVRQHSGVLVDQAQLVSKELIRVAILWHELWHEGLEEASRLYFGEHNIEGMLKVLEPLHEMLEEGAMRDNTTIKERAFIEAYHHDLSQAYECCMKYKRTGKDAELTQVSKCLMTKLLDFTYI
;
A
#
# COMPACT_ATOMS: atom_id res chain seq x y z
N MET A 1 20.93 -37.62 17.30
CA MET A 1 19.93 -37.21 16.28
C MET A 1 20.02 -35.73 15.86
N SER A 2 20.44 -34.79 16.73
CA SER A 2 20.64 -33.36 16.35
C SER A 2 21.79 -33.11 15.34
N HIS A 3 22.89 -33.87 15.44
CA HIS A 3 24.05 -33.71 14.52
C HIS A 3 23.76 -34.12 13.08
N TYR A 4 22.90 -35.12 12.86
CA TYR A 4 22.50 -35.55 11.51
C TYR A 4 21.64 -34.48 10.83
N ALA A 5 20.67 -33.89 11.54
CA ALA A 5 19.83 -32.82 11.01
C ALA A 5 20.66 -31.57 10.60
N ARG A 6 21.68 -31.21 11.39
CA ARG A 6 22.61 -30.12 11.04
C ARG A 6 23.42 -30.42 9.78
N GLY A 7 23.93 -31.65 9.63
CA GLY A 7 24.70 -32.05 8.43
C GLY A 7 23.87 -31.98 7.14
N PHE A 8 22.60 -32.41 7.17
CA PHE A 8 21.69 -32.28 6.03
C PHE A 8 21.36 -30.81 5.71
N GLN A 9 21.19 -29.96 6.72
CA GLN A 9 20.98 -28.51 6.51
C GLN A 9 22.20 -27.83 5.85
N THR A 10 23.42 -28.21 6.23
CA THR A 10 24.64 -27.68 5.60
C THR A 10 24.75 -28.12 4.14
N ILE A 11 24.48 -29.39 3.82
CA ILE A 11 24.52 -29.89 2.44
C ILE A 11 23.43 -29.22 1.57
N ALA A 12 22.21 -29.09 2.10
CA ALA A 12 21.13 -28.40 1.39
C ALA A 12 21.50 -26.93 1.09
N SER A 13 22.13 -26.23 2.03
CA SER A 13 22.58 -24.85 1.82
C SER A 13 23.62 -24.71 0.70
N GLN A 14 24.53 -25.68 0.55
CA GLN A 14 25.53 -25.69 -0.53
C GLN A 14 24.90 -25.84 -1.92
N PHE A 15 23.87 -26.69 -2.04
CA PHE A 15 23.12 -26.83 -3.29
C PHE A 15 22.32 -25.57 -3.61
N VAL A 16 21.74 -24.91 -2.61
CA VAL A 16 21.04 -23.63 -2.80
C VAL A 16 22.02 -22.55 -3.26
N VAL A 17 23.20 -22.44 -2.65
CA VAL A 17 24.23 -21.47 -3.09
C VAL A 17 24.65 -21.73 -4.53
N SER A 18 24.89 -23.00 -4.89
CA SER A 18 25.22 -23.38 -6.27
C SER A 18 24.12 -23.00 -7.26
N ALA A 19 22.85 -23.24 -6.89
CA ALA A 19 21.70 -22.88 -7.71
C ALA A 19 21.56 -21.35 -7.86
N VAL A 20 21.70 -20.59 -6.77
CA VAL A 20 21.68 -19.12 -6.79
C VAL A 20 22.75 -18.57 -7.72
N ASN A 21 24.00 -19.03 -7.58
CA ASN A 21 25.08 -18.64 -8.48
C ASN A 21 24.77 -19.00 -9.94
N GLY A 22 24.30 -20.22 -10.20
CA GLY A 22 23.91 -20.66 -11.54
C GLY A 22 22.84 -19.77 -12.18
N TYR A 23 21.77 -19.44 -11.45
CA TYR A 23 20.73 -18.55 -11.94
C TYR A 23 21.25 -17.15 -12.23
N PHE A 24 22.09 -16.57 -11.37
CA PHE A 24 22.69 -15.26 -11.64
C PHE A 24 23.53 -15.25 -12.94
N HIS A 25 24.31 -16.30 -13.20
CA HIS A 25 25.06 -16.41 -14.45
C HIS A 25 24.14 -16.58 -15.65
N SER A 26 23.10 -17.43 -15.55
CA SER A 26 22.09 -17.62 -16.60
C SER A 26 21.42 -16.29 -16.97
N ILE A 27 20.96 -15.55 -15.96
CA ILE A 27 20.30 -14.25 -16.12
C ILE A 27 21.26 -13.22 -16.74
N ALA A 28 22.51 -13.16 -16.28
CA ALA A 28 23.51 -12.25 -16.84
C ALA A 28 23.84 -12.56 -18.30
N CYS A 29 23.90 -13.84 -18.68
CA CYS A 29 24.09 -14.26 -20.07
C CYS A 29 22.86 -13.93 -20.93
N ALA A 30 21.65 -14.23 -20.45
CA ALA A 30 20.40 -13.97 -21.15
C ALA A 30 20.17 -12.47 -21.41
N ALA A 31 20.52 -11.61 -20.45
CA ALA A 31 20.45 -10.16 -20.62
C ALA A 31 21.32 -9.65 -21.79
N ASN A 32 22.38 -10.37 -22.16
CA ASN A 32 23.28 -10.04 -23.26
C ASN A 32 22.89 -10.75 -24.58
N ALA A 33 22.06 -11.78 -24.52
CA ALA A 33 21.71 -12.65 -25.65
C ALA A 33 20.19 -12.65 -25.90
N LYS A 34 19.70 -11.62 -26.61
CA LYS A 34 18.34 -11.49 -27.19
C LYS A 34 17.15 -11.79 -26.26
N GLY A 35 16.43 -10.71 -25.88
CA GLY A 35 15.04 -10.75 -25.40
C GLY A 35 14.89 -11.00 -23.90
N VAL A 36 14.15 -10.11 -23.22
CA VAL A 36 13.95 -10.15 -21.76
C VAL A 36 13.11 -11.38 -21.33
N ASP A 37 12.26 -11.90 -22.22
CA ASP A 37 11.27 -12.93 -21.90
C ASP A 37 11.88 -14.30 -21.53
N ASP A 38 13.02 -14.69 -22.10
CA ASP A 38 13.68 -15.96 -21.77
C ASP A 38 14.31 -15.96 -20.36
N SER A 39 14.62 -14.78 -19.82
CA SER A 39 15.23 -14.65 -18.48
C SER A 39 14.21 -14.62 -17.33
N LEU A 40 12.93 -14.36 -17.62
CA LEU A 40 11.91 -14.17 -16.59
C LEU A 40 11.74 -15.40 -15.70
N GLN A 41 11.74 -16.59 -16.31
CA GLN A 41 11.62 -17.85 -15.58
C GLN A 41 12.77 -18.00 -14.58
N ASP A 42 14.00 -17.72 -15.01
CA ASP A 42 15.20 -17.81 -14.17
C ASP A 42 15.17 -16.80 -13.02
N ILE A 43 14.73 -15.58 -13.30
CA ILE A 43 14.56 -14.54 -12.27
C ILE A 43 13.53 -14.99 -11.23
N LEU A 44 12.39 -15.54 -11.64
CA LEU A 44 11.35 -16.01 -10.72
C LEU A 44 11.82 -17.20 -9.87
N ARG A 45 12.63 -18.11 -10.45
CA ARG A 45 13.26 -19.20 -9.69
C ARG A 45 14.27 -18.67 -8.69
N LEU A 46 15.09 -17.69 -9.07
CA LEU A 46 16.01 -17.00 -8.18
C LEU A 46 15.26 -16.30 -7.03
N LEU A 47 14.17 -15.57 -7.31
CA LEU A 47 13.34 -14.93 -6.28
C LEU A 47 12.77 -15.97 -5.30
N THR A 48 12.38 -17.14 -5.80
CA THR A 48 11.89 -18.25 -4.96
C THR A 48 12.99 -18.73 -4.00
N LEU A 49 14.21 -18.95 -4.51
CA LEU A 49 15.34 -19.34 -3.68
C LEU A 49 15.70 -18.26 -2.66
N TRP A 50 15.72 -17.00 -3.08
CA TRP A 50 16.00 -15.86 -2.22
C TRP A 50 15.00 -15.74 -1.08
N PHE A 51 13.70 -15.74 -1.36
CA PHE A 51 12.70 -15.53 -0.30
C PHE A 51 12.56 -16.72 0.65
N ASN A 52 12.89 -17.94 0.20
CA ASN A 52 12.80 -19.14 1.04
C ASN A 52 14.08 -19.45 1.82
N HIS A 53 15.25 -19.12 1.25
CA HIS A 53 16.56 -19.53 1.80
C HIS A 53 17.54 -18.38 2.04
N GLY A 54 17.19 -17.13 1.71
CA GLY A 54 18.06 -15.95 1.88
C GLY A 54 18.34 -15.54 3.32
N ALA A 55 17.78 -16.26 4.29
CA ALA A 55 18.09 -16.13 5.72
C ALA A 55 19.47 -16.71 6.09
N THR A 56 19.97 -17.64 5.28
CA THR A 56 21.22 -18.36 5.51
C THR A 56 22.39 -17.50 5.05
N ALA A 57 23.44 -17.36 5.88
CA ALA A 57 24.54 -16.43 5.65
C ALA A 57 25.26 -16.69 4.31
N GLU A 58 25.50 -17.96 3.97
CA GLU A 58 26.13 -18.36 2.72
C GLU A 58 25.29 -17.97 1.50
N VAL A 59 23.96 -18.12 1.60
CA VAL A 59 23.02 -17.74 0.54
C VAL A 59 22.92 -16.22 0.43
N GLN A 60 22.89 -15.50 1.55
CA GLN A 60 22.88 -14.03 1.57
C GLN A 60 24.13 -13.46 0.89
N MET A 61 25.32 -14.00 1.18
CA MET A 61 26.56 -13.59 0.52
C MET A 61 26.50 -13.83 -1.00
N ALA A 62 26.05 -15.02 -1.42
CA ALA A 62 25.88 -15.33 -2.84
C ALA A 62 24.89 -14.37 -3.53
N LEU A 63 23.78 -14.01 -2.86
CA LEU A 63 22.81 -13.03 -3.34
C LEU A 63 23.41 -11.64 -3.48
N GLN A 64 24.16 -11.15 -2.49
CA GLN A 64 24.80 -9.83 -2.55
C GLN A 64 25.77 -9.72 -3.73
N VAL A 65 26.62 -10.74 -3.93
CA VAL A 65 27.54 -10.80 -5.07
C VAL A 65 26.76 -10.86 -6.39
N GLY A 66 25.74 -11.72 -6.47
CA GLY A 66 24.95 -11.90 -7.68
C GLY A 66 24.16 -10.66 -8.09
N PHE A 67 23.58 -9.93 -7.13
CA PHE A 67 22.89 -8.67 -7.41
C PHE A 67 23.82 -7.64 -8.07
N ALA A 68 25.10 -7.60 -7.70
CA ALA A 68 26.07 -6.71 -8.32
C ALA A 68 26.37 -7.07 -9.79
N HIS A 69 26.30 -8.36 -10.14
CA HIS A 69 26.64 -8.88 -11.47
C HIS A 69 25.52 -8.71 -12.52
N VAL A 70 24.26 -8.67 -12.10
CA VAL A 70 23.11 -8.54 -13.01
C VAL A 70 22.80 -7.07 -13.30
N ASN A 71 22.48 -6.77 -14.57
CA ASN A 71 22.07 -5.43 -14.99
C ASN A 71 20.83 -4.96 -14.22
N ILE A 72 20.81 -3.70 -13.80
CA ILE A 72 19.70 -3.15 -13.00
C ILE A 72 18.35 -3.22 -13.74
N ASN A 73 18.34 -3.12 -15.07
CA ASN A 73 17.14 -3.20 -15.91
C ASN A 73 16.41 -4.54 -15.79
N THR A 74 17.15 -5.62 -15.52
CA THR A 74 16.59 -6.98 -15.41
C THR A 74 15.55 -7.08 -14.29
N TRP A 75 15.70 -6.31 -13.22
CA TRP A 75 14.80 -6.34 -12.07
C TRP A 75 13.46 -5.63 -12.32
N LEU A 76 13.38 -4.78 -13.35
CA LEU A 76 12.17 -4.01 -13.65
C LEU A 76 10.97 -4.91 -13.94
N ALA A 77 11.19 -6.04 -14.63
CA ALA A 77 10.15 -7.01 -14.97
C ALA A 77 9.55 -7.71 -13.74
N VAL A 78 10.25 -7.71 -12.60
CA VAL A 78 9.84 -8.41 -11.38
C VAL A 78 9.67 -7.49 -10.16
N LEU A 79 9.58 -6.18 -10.40
CA LEU A 79 9.33 -5.18 -9.35
C LEU A 79 8.11 -5.51 -8.48
N PRO A 80 6.94 -5.93 -9.04
CA PRO A 80 5.77 -6.27 -8.23
C PRO A 80 6.05 -7.39 -7.22
N GLN A 81 6.80 -8.43 -7.62
CA GLN A 81 7.14 -9.58 -6.78
C GLN A 81 8.10 -9.19 -5.65
N ILE A 82 9.06 -8.31 -5.93
CA ILE A 82 9.99 -7.79 -4.93
C ILE A 82 9.24 -6.91 -3.90
N ILE A 83 8.43 -5.96 -4.38
CA ILE A 83 7.66 -5.05 -3.52
C ILE A 83 6.61 -5.81 -2.70
N ALA A 84 6.03 -6.90 -3.24
CA ALA A 84 5.14 -7.78 -2.49
C ALA A 84 5.79 -8.29 -1.18
N ARG A 85 7.12 -8.47 -1.17
CA ARG A 85 7.89 -9.00 -0.02
C ARG A 85 8.66 -7.94 0.77
N ILE A 86 8.45 -6.64 0.52
CA ILE A 86 9.18 -5.53 1.19
C ILE A 86 9.13 -5.55 2.73
N HIS A 87 8.11 -6.21 3.30
CA HIS A 87 7.86 -6.33 4.74
C HIS A 87 8.15 -7.74 5.28
N SER A 88 9.08 -8.45 4.65
CA SER A 88 9.52 -9.78 5.11
C SER A 88 9.87 -9.76 6.60
N ASN A 89 9.44 -10.77 7.34
CA ASN A 89 9.77 -10.94 8.77
C ASN A 89 11.27 -11.25 8.97
N ASN A 90 11.95 -11.76 7.94
CA ASN A 90 13.38 -12.01 8.00
C ASN A 90 14.18 -10.73 7.72
N HIS A 91 15.01 -10.33 8.69
CA HIS A 91 15.82 -9.10 8.60
C HIS A 91 16.78 -9.11 7.42
N ALA A 92 17.56 -10.19 7.24
CA ALA A 92 18.54 -10.31 6.17
C ALA A 92 17.88 -10.20 4.78
N VAL A 93 16.75 -10.88 4.58
CA VAL A 93 15.99 -10.78 3.32
C VAL A 93 15.46 -9.36 3.11
N ARG A 94 14.94 -8.71 4.15
CA ARG A 94 14.41 -7.35 4.07
C ARG A 94 15.49 -6.34 3.72
N GLU A 95 16.69 -6.43 4.31
CA GLU A 95 17.82 -5.59 3.97
C GLU A 95 18.24 -5.74 2.50
N LEU A 96 18.30 -6.97 1.99
CA LEU A 96 18.58 -7.20 0.58
C LEU A 96 17.52 -6.57 -0.34
N ILE A 97 16.23 -6.70 0.02
CA ILE A 97 15.14 -6.11 -0.75
C ILE A 97 15.28 -4.58 -0.78
N GLN A 98 15.46 -3.96 0.38
CA GLN A 98 15.61 -2.51 0.48
C GLN A 98 16.85 -2.03 -0.29
N SER A 99 17.99 -2.71 -0.17
CA SER A 99 19.21 -2.37 -0.90
C SER A 99 19.01 -2.45 -2.41
N LEU A 100 18.33 -3.50 -2.91
CA LEU A 100 18.04 -3.65 -4.32
C LEU A 100 17.07 -2.56 -4.82
N LEU A 101 15.98 -2.30 -4.09
CA LEU A 101 15.01 -1.28 -4.46
C LEU A 101 15.61 0.12 -4.46
N VAL A 102 16.49 0.45 -3.50
CA VAL A 102 17.21 1.74 -3.50
C VAL A 102 18.11 1.86 -4.73
N ARG A 103 18.85 0.79 -5.09
CA ARG A 103 19.68 0.78 -6.30
C ARG A 103 18.84 0.93 -7.57
N ILE A 104 17.68 0.26 -7.65
CA ILE A 104 16.73 0.46 -8.76
C ILE A 104 16.22 1.90 -8.76
N GLY A 105 15.90 2.48 -7.62
CA GLY A 105 15.39 3.85 -7.51
C GLY A 105 16.41 4.93 -7.86
N GLN A 106 17.71 4.63 -7.73
CA GLN A 106 18.79 5.50 -8.20
C GLN A 106 18.88 5.48 -9.74
N SER A 107 18.72 4.31 -10.39
CA SER A 107 18.80 4.20 -11.85
C SER A 107 17.48 4.52 -12.59
N HIS A 108 16.34 4.09 -12.03
CA HIS A 108 15.01 4.13 -12.64
C HIS A 108 13.94 4.60 -11.64
N PRO A 109 14.06 5.83 -11.10
CA PRO A 109 13.09 6.33 -10.12
C PRO A 109 11.65 6.32 -10.65
N GLN A 110 11.40 6.65 -11.93
CA GLN A 110 10.04 6.65 -12.50
C GLN A 110 9.37 5.27 -12.42
N ALA A 111 10.10 4.19 -12.68
CA ALA A 111 9.55 2.83 -12.68
C ALA A 111 9.20 2.35 -11.27
N LEU A 112 9.88 2.89 -10.26
CA LEU A 112 9.76 2.45 -8.88
C LEU A 112 8.70 3.24 -8.08
N MET A 113 8.48 4.52 -8.39
CA MET A 113 7.69 5.41 -7.52
C MET A 113 6.25 4.95 -7.32
N TYR A 114 5.46 4.79 -8.38
CA TYR A 114 4.03 4.45 -8.21
C TYR A 114 3.82 3.12 -7.47
N PRO A 115 4.53 2.01 -7.80
CA PRO A 115 4.46 0.78 -7.01
C PRO A 115 4.79 0.97 -5.52
N LEU A 116 5.78 1.80 -5.18
CA LEU A 116 6.12 2.10 -3.78
C LEU A 116 5.09 3.00 -3.09
N LEU A 117 4.56 4.01 -3.77
CA LEU A 117 3.55 4.92 -3.20
C LEU A 117 2.27 4.16 -2.86
N VAL A 118 1.87 3.19 -3.70
CA VAL A 118 0.78 2.25 -3.39
C VAL A 118 1.11 1.45 -2.12
N ALA A 119 2.34 0.94 -1.97
CA ALA A 119 2.74 0.23 -0.77
C ALA A 119 2.76 1.11 0.50
N CYS A 120 3.03 2.42 0.37
CA CYS A 120 2.99 3.40 1.47
C CYS A 120 1.56 3.67 1.98
N LYS A 121 0.52 3.30 1.22
CA LYS A 121 -0.89 3.40 1.62
C LYS A 121 -1.46 2.10 2.19
N SER A 122 -0.61 1.09 2.39
CA SER A 122 -1.01 -0.20 2.97
C SER A 122 -1.58 -0.06 4.39
N ILE A 123 -2.61 -0.87 4.69
CA ILE A 123 -3.18 -1.06 6.04
C ILE A 123 -2.14 -1.66 7.01
N SER A 124 -1.28 -2.55 6.50
CA SER A 124 -0.17 -3.10 7.30
C SER A 124 0.89 -2.02 7.59
N ASN A 125 1.05 -1.69 8.88
CA ASN A 125 2.03 -0.73 9.35
C ASN A 125 3.48 -1.13 9.01
N LEU A 126 3.80 -2.43 9.08
CA LEU A 126 5.14 -2.93 8.71
C LEU A 126 5.43 -2.70 7.23
N ARG A 127 4.44 -2.94 6.36
CA ARG A 127 4.56 -2.71 4.91
C ARG A 127 4.68 -1.23 4.59
N LYS A 128 3.86 -0.39 5.23
CA LYS A 128 3.91 1.06 5.09
C LYS A 128 5.28 1.61 5.51
N ALA A 129 5.78 1.22 6.69
CA ALA A 129 7.06 1.68 7.20
C ALA A 129 8.23 1.27 6.30
N ALA A 130 8.27 0.00 5.87
CA ALA A 130 9.35 -0.49 5.00
C ALA A 130 9.33 0.18 3.61
N ALA A 131 8.14 0.46 3.05
CA ALA A 131 8.01 1.18 1.79
C ALA A 131 8.44 2.65 1.93
N GLN A 132 8.02 3.31 3.01
CA GLN A 132 8.38 4.70 3.29
C GLN A 132 9.90 4.85 3.43
N GLU A 133 10.56 3.92 4.12
CA GLU A 133 12.02 3.94 4.27
C GLU A 133 12.74 3.89 2.91
N VAL A 134 12.25 3.10 1.96
CA VAL A 134 12.83 3.05 0.61
C VAL A 134 12.57 4.36 -0.14
N VAL A 135 11.35 4.92 -0.06
CA VAL A 135 11.01 6.21 -0.67
C VAL A 135 11.92 7.32 -0.13
N ASP A 136 12.16 7.36 1.17
CA ASP A 136 13.01 8.37 1.81
C ASP A 136 14.47 8.25 1.36
N LYS A 137 14.98 7.02 1.20
CA LYS A 137 16.32 6.77 0.63
C LYS A 137 16.40 7.20 -0.83
N VAL A 138 15.37 6.94 -1.65
CA VAL A 138 15.34 7.36 -3.06
C VAL A 138 15.19 8.89 -3.18
N ARG A 139 14.45 9.54 -2.27
CA ARG A 139 14.30 11.00 -2.20
C ARG A 139 15.64 11.72 -2.05
N GLN A 140 16.63 11.13 -1.40
CA GLN A 140 17.97 11.71 -1.28
C GLN A 140 18.67 11.90 -2.64
N HIS A 141 18.32 11.09 -3.65
CA HIS A 141 18.86 11.18 -5.01
C HIS A 141 17.90 11.89 -5.97
N SER A 142 16.61 11.53 -5.91
CA SER A 142 15.58 11.92 -6.90
C SER A 142 14.44 12.72 -6.26
N GLY A 143 14.76 13.64 -5.33
CA GLY A 143 13.77 14.31 -4.48
C GLY A 143 12.64 15.00 -5.24
N VAL A 144 12.96 15.77 -6.27
CA VAL A 144 11.95 16.47 -7.11
C VAL A 144 10.96 15.49 -7.74
N LEU A 145 11.45 14.36 -8.26
CA LEU A 145 10.61 13.33 -8.88
C LEU A 145 9.73 12.64 -7.83
N VAL A 146 10.29 12.35 -6.64
CA VAL A 146 9.51 11.78 -5.53
C VAL A 146 8.36 12.72 -5.14
N ASP A 147 8.65 14.01 -4.99
CA ASP A 147 7.64 15.00 -4.58
C ASP A 147 6.56 15.19 -5.66
N GLN A 148 6.95 15.22 -6.94
CA GLN A 148 6.02 15.25 -8.07
C GLN A 148 5.15 13.99 -8.13
N ALA A 149 5.75 12.80 -7.98
CA ALA A 149 5.01 11.54 -8.01
C ALA A 149 4.03 11.44 -6.83
N GLN A 150 4.41 11.92 -5.64
CA GLN A 150 3.54 11.99 -4.47
C GLN A 150 2.35 12.94 -4.70
N LEU A 151 2.60 14.12 -5.26
CA LEU A 151 1.55 15.06 -5.62
C LEU A 151 0.58 14.42 -6.62
N VAL A 152 1.09 13.89 -7.74
CA VAL A 152 0.25 13.26 -8.77
C VAL A 152 -0.54 12.08 -8.21
N SER A 153 0.09 11.18 -7.45
CA SER A 153 -0.61 10.05 -6.84
C SER A 153 -1.71 10.49 -5.89
N LYS A 154 -1.48 11.53 -5.08
CA LYS A 154 -2.49 12.06 -4.16
C LYS A 154 -3.69 12.64 -4.91
N GLU A 155 -3.42 13.47 -5.93
CA GLU A 155 -4.49 14.13 -6.67
C GLU A 155 -5.24 13.15 -7.60
N LEU A 156 -4.58 12.12 -8.15
CA LEU A 156 -5.26 11.06 -8.89
C LEU A 156 -6.24 10.27 -8.01
N ILE A 157 -5.88 9.97 -6.76
CA ILE A 157 -6.79 9.33 -5.81
C ILE A 157 -7.98 10.26 -5.51
N ARG A 158 -7.72 11.55 -5.26
CA ARG A 158 -8.76 12.54 -4.97
C ARG A 158 -9.75 12.72 -6.13
N VAL A 159 -9.27 12.67 -7.37
CA VAL A 159 -10.14 12.81 -8.56
C VAL A 159 -10.87 11.51 -8.89
N ALA A 160 -10.34 10.36 -8.49
CA ALA A 160 -10.96 9.06 -8.73
C ALA A 160 -12.19 8.79 -7.85
N ILE A 161 -12.30 9.44 -6.68
CA ILE A 161 -13.43 9.30 -5.76
C ILE A 161 -13.76 10.68 -5.19
N LEU A 162 -14.84 11.28 -5.67
CA LEU A 162 -15.33 12.56 -5.18
C LEU A 162 -16.00 12.41 -3.82
N TRP A 163 -16.04 13.51 -3.07
CA TRP A 163 -16.70 13.54 -1.76
C TRP A 163 -18.17 13.14 -1.85
N HIS A 164 -18.88 13.56 -2.89
CA HIS A 164 -20.27 13.15 -3.12
C HIS A 164 -20.41 11.63 -3.23
N GLU A 165 -19.53 10.96 -3.99
CA GLU A 165 -19.55 9.51 -4.18
C GLU A 165 -19.23 8.80 -2.86
N LEU A 166 -18.20 9.27 -2.15
CA LEU A 166 -17.79 8.70 -0.87
C LEU A 166 -18.89 8.84 0.20
N TRP A 167 -19.52 10.01 0.28
CA TRP A 167 -20.64 10.24 1.20
C TRP A 167 -21.87 9.45 0.79
N HIS A 168 -22.20 9.34 -0.50
CA HIS A 168 -23.31 8.53 -0.97
C HIS A 168 -23.14 7.06 -0.56
N GLU A 169 -22.01 6.44 -0.92
CA GLU A 169 -21.70 5.03 -0.57
C GLU A 169 -21.69 4.83 0.95
N GLY A 170 -21.06 5.74 1.69
CA GLY A 170 -20.99 5.68 3.14
C GLY A 170 -22.34 5.79 3.84
N LEU A 171 -23.22 6.68 3.37
CA LEU A 171 -24.58 6.83 3.91
C LEU A 171 -25.47 5.64 3.54
N GLU A 172 -25.27 5.03 2.38
CA GLU A 172 -26.01 3.84 1.95
C GLU A 172 -25.67 2.65 2.86
N GLU A 173 -24.38 2.43 3.10
CA GLU A 173 -23.90 1.37 4.01
C GLU A 173 -24.33 1.64 5.46
N ALA A 174 -24.24 2.88 5.94
CA ALA A 174 -24.73 3.27 7.25
C ALA A 174 -26.25 3.01 7.39
N SER A 175 -27.03 3.34 6.37
CA SER A 175 -28.48 3.09 6.31
C SER A 175 -28.78 1.58 6.37
N ARG A 176 -28.05 0.77 5.59
CA ARG A 176 -28.18 -0.70 5.59
C ARG A 176 -27.92 -1.31 6.98
N LEU A 177 -26.86 -0.87 7.65
CA LEU A 177 -26.51 -1.32 9.00
C LEU A 177 -27.56 -0.92 10.03
N TYR A 178 -28.09 0.30 9.93
CA TYR A 178 -29.09 0.82 10.87
C TYR A 178 -30.47 0.19 10.70
N PHE A 179 -31.03 0.25 9.49
CA PHE A 179 -32.40 -0.20 9.22
C PHE A 179 -32.51 -1.71 8.98
N GLY A 180 -31.50 -2.31 8.35
CA GLY A 180 -31.51 -3.73 8.00
C GLY A 180 -31.00 -4.63 9.11
N GLU A 181 -29.85 -4.29 9.69
CA GLU A 181 -29.17 -5.15 10.68
C GLU A 181 -29.37 -4.70 12.13
N HIS A 182 -29.94 -3.52 12.37
CA HIS A 182 -30.02 -2.88 13.68
C HIS A 182 -28.65 -2.72 14.37
N ASN A 183 -27.58 -2.60 13.58
CA ASN A 183 -26.20 -2.51 14.02
C ASN A 183 -25.74 -1.04 14.08
N ILE A 184 -26.07 -0.37 15.18
CA ILE A 184 -25.76 1.06 15.38
C ILE A 184 -24.26 1.29 15.55
N GLU A 185 -23.54 0.37 16.20
CA GLU A 185 -22.08 0.50 16.37
C GLU A 185 -21.37 0.42 15.02
N GLY A 186 -21.79 -0.49 14.14
CA GLY A 186 -21.29 -0.60 12.77
C GLY A 186 -21.56 0.68 11.97
N MET A 187 -22.79 1.19 12.02
CA MET A 187 -23.17 2.44 11.36
C MET A 187 -22.25 3.60 11.80
N LEU A 188 -22.00 3.76 13.10
CA LEU A 188 -21.12 4.82 13.61
C LEU A 188 -19.68 4.68 13.12
N LYS A 189 -19.15 3.46 13.04
CA LYS A 189 -17.80 3.18 12.52
C LYS A 189 -17.66 3.56 11.04
N VAL A 190 -18.74 3.51 10.26
CA VAL A 190 -18.76 3.94 8.86
C VAL A 190 -18.78 5.47 8.77
N LEU A 191 -19.62 6.14 9.58
CA LEU A 191 -19.80 7.59 9.49
C LEU A 191 -18.64 8.40 10.09
N GLU A 192 -18.02 7.93 11.18
CA GLU A 192 -16.94 8.62 11.88
C GLU A 192 -15.78 9.10 10.97
N PRO A 193 -15.16 8.25 10.11
CA PRO A 193 -14.09 8.71 9.22
C PRO A 193 -14.56 9.71 8.15
N LEU A 194 -15.83 9.68 7.74
CA LEU A 194 -16.39 10.63 6.78
C LEU A 194 -16.54 12.02 7.42
N HIS A 195 -16.98 12.06 8.68
CA HIS A 195 -17.05 13.31 9.43
C HIS A 195 -15.67 13.88 9.73
N GLU A 196 -14.70 13.04 10.11
CA GLU A 196 -13.31 13.48 10.26
C GLU A 196 -12.78 14.11 8.96
N MET A 197 -13.04 13.49 7.80
CA MET A 197 -12.66 14.04 6.50
C MET A 197 -13.32 15.40 6.22
N LEU A 198 -14.60 15.56 6.56
CA LEU A 198 -15.34 16.80 6.35
C LEU A 198 -14.79 17.95 7.21
N GLU A 199 -14.58 17.69 8.51
CA GLU A 199 -14.01 18.67 9.45
C GLU A 199 -12.57 19.04 9.06
N GLU A 200 -11.74 18.04 8.72
CA GLU A 200 -10.38 18.29 8.23
C GLU A 200 -10.37 19.15 6.96
N GLY A 201 -11.29 18.90 6.02
CA GLY A 201 -11.36 19.70 4.81
C GLY A 201 -11.87 21.11 5.06
N ALA A 202 -12.83 21.30 5.97
CA ALA A 202 -13.31 22.62 6.37
C ALA A 202 -12.20 23.50 6.97
N MET A 203 -11.21 22.89 7.64
CA MET A 203 -10.06 23.59 8.23
C MET A 203 -8.87 23.78 7.27
N ARG A 204 -8.83 23.09 6.13
CA ARG A 204 -7.66 23.09 5.21
C ARG A 204 -7.77 24.16 4.12
N ASP A 205 -6.67 24.90 3.93
CA ASP A 205 -6.55 25.94 2.88
C ASP A 205 -6.44 25.39 1.45
N ASN A 206 -6.19 24.09 1.29
CA ASN A 206 -5.96 23.43 -0.01
C ASN A 206 -7.16 22.62 -0.53
N THR A 207 -8.37 22.99 -0.11
CA THR A 207 -9.62 22.43 -0.62
C THR A 207 -9.84 22.81 -2.08
N THR A 208 -10.26 21.84 -2.89
CA THR A 208 -10.65 22.08 -4.27
C THR A 208 -12.00 22.82 -4.34
N ILE A 209 -12.30 23.41 -5.50
CA ILE A 209 -13.60 24.09 -5.74
C ILE A 209 -14.78 23.13 -5.51
N LYS A 210 -14.63 21.85 -5.89
CA LYS A 210 -15.66 20.82 -5.70
C LYS A 210 -15.85 20.45 -4.23
N GLU A 211 -14.75 20.25 -3.50
CA GLU A 211 -14.80 19.99 -2.05
C GLU A 211 -15.42 21.19 -1.31
N ARG A 212 -15.05 22.42 -1.67
CA ARG A 212 -15.63 23.64 -1.07
C ARG A 212 -17.13 23.74 -1.31
N ALA A 213 -17.58 23.52 -2.56
CA ALA A 213 -19.00 23.52 -2.87
C ALA A 213 -19.77 22.45 -2.08
N PHE A 214 -19.18 21.27 -1.87
CA PHE A 214 -19.75 20.24 -1.01
C PHE A 214 -19.88 20.70 0.45
N ILE A 215 -18.81 21.28 1.01
CA ILE A 215 -18.81 21.80 2.39
C ILE A 215 -19.89 22.87 2.55
N GLU A 216 -19.93 23.85 1.65
CA GLU A 216 -20.91 24.94 1.69
C GLU A 216 -22.35 24.43 1.62
N ALA A 217 -22.61 23.37 0.84
CA ALA A 217 -23.95 22.80 0.67
C ALA A 217 -24.39 21.87 1.81
N TYR A 218 -23.49 21.06 2.38
CA TYR A 218 -23.88 19.93 3.24
C TYR A 218 -23.27 19.93 4.64
N HIS A 219 -22.25 20.75 4.91
CA HIS A 219 -21.51 20.68 6.19
C HIS A 219 -22.42 20.86 7.40
N HIS A 220 -23.29 21.86 7.39
CA HIS A 220 -24.19 22.13 8.52
C HIS A 220 -25.07 20.92 8.87
N ASP A 221 -25.75 20.37 7.86
CA ASP A 221 -26.69 19.26 8.04
C ASP A 221 -25.96 17.98 8.49
N LEU A 222 -24.82 17.67 7.86
CA LEU A 222 -24.02 16.49 8.18
C LEU A 222 -23.43 16.59 9.61
N SER A 223 -22.85 17.72 9.99
CA SER A 223 -22.31 17.90 11.34
C SER A 223 -23.42 17.83 12.40
N GLN A 224 -24.61 18.41 12.13
CA GLN A 224 -25.75 18.28 13.04
C GLN A 224 -26.21 16.82 13.21
N ALA A 225 -26.30 16.05 12.13
CA ALA A 225 -26.64 14.64 12.19
C ALA A 225 -25.61 13.85 13.01
N TYR A 226 -24.32 14.15 12.86
CA TYR A 226 -23.26 13.51 13.62
C TYR A 226 -23.29 13.85 15.11
N GLU A 227 -23.61 15.09 15.47
CA GLU A 227 -23.80 15.47 16.87
C GLU A 227 -24.93 14.65 17.52
N CYS A 228 -26.03 14.40 16.80
CA CYS A 228 -27.10 13.51 17.26
C CYS A 228 -26.60 12.07 17.43
N CYS A 229 -25.81 11.54 16.50
CA CYS A 229 -25.14 10.24 16.63
C CYS A 229 -24.27 10.16 17.90
N MET A 230 -23.50 11.21 18.19
CA MET A 230 -22.64 11.28 19.38
C MET A 230 -23.44 11.43 20.68
N LYS A 231 -24.56 12.18 20.67
CA LYS A 231 -25.50 12.25 21.79
C LYS A 231 -26.13 10.90 22.07
N TYR A 232 -26.51 10.15 21.03
CA TYR A 232 -26.98 8.78 21.18
C TYR A 232 -25.92 7.90 21.85
N LYS A 233 -24.68 7.92 21.37
CA LYS A 233 -23.56 7.15 21.96
C LYS A 233 -23.37 7.41 23.46
N ARG A 234 -23.67 8.63 23.93
CA ARG A 234 -23.58 9.03 25.34
C ARG A 234 -24.83 8.68 26.17
N THR A 235 -26.01 8.76 25.58
CA THR A 235 -27.29 8.73 26.31
C THR A 235 -28.10 7.45 26.13
N GLY A 236 -27.87 6.71 25.04
CA GLY A 236 -28.64 5.51 24.65
C GLY A 236 -30.09 5.79 24.27
N LYS A 237 -30.46 7.05 23.98
CA LYS A 237 -31.86 7.42 23.70
C LYS A 237 -32.17 7.41 22.20
N ASP A 238 -33.06 6.51 21.77
CA ASP A 238 -33.45 6.33 20.36
C ASP A 238 -34.09 7.56 19.70
N ALA A 239 -34.62 8.50 20.49
CA ALA A 239 -35.15 9.77 19.98
C ALA A 239 -34.10 10.57 19.19
N GLU A 240 -32.83 10.52 19.60
CA GLU A 240 -31.72 11.21 18.91
C GLU A 240 -31.43 10.59 17.54
N LEU A 241 -31.65 9.27 17.37
CA LEU A 241 -31.42 8.55 16.11
C LEU A 241 -32.53 8.79 15.08
N THR A 242 -33.72 9.20 15.52
CA THR A 242 -34.83 9.53 14.60
C THR A 242 -34.52 10.78 13.77
N GLN A 243 -33.73 11.70 14.32
CA GLN A 243 -33.27 12.87 13.58
C GLN A 243 -32.15 12.52 12.59
N VAL A 244 -31.26 11.61 12.97
CA VAL A 244 -30.19 11.07 12.11
C VAL A 244 -30.78 10.32 10.92
N SER A 245 -31.77 9.46 11.15
CA SER A 245 -32.40 8.64 10.12
C SER A 245 -33.11 9.48 9.07
N LYS A 246 -33.71 10.61 9.48
CA LYS A 246 -34.29 11.60 8.56
C LYS A 246 -33.21 12.27 7.71
N CYS A 247 -32.09 12.68 8.31
CA CYS A 247 -30.96 13.26 7.57
C CYS A 247 -30.34 12.25 6.58
N LEU A 248 -30.12 10.99 7.01
CA LEU A 248 -29.62 9.90 6.18
C LEU A 248 -30.49 9.70 4.94
N MET A 249 -31.81 9.59 5.11
CA MET A 249 -32.72 9.36 3.98
C MET A 249 -32.88 10.57 3.06
N THR A 250 -32.94 11.80 3.60
CA THR A 250 -33.05 13.01 2.77
C THR A 250 -31.78 13.24 1.97
N LYS A 251 -30.59 13.06 2.57
CA LYS A 251 -29.32 13.29 1.87
C LYS A 251 -28.96 12.20 0.88
N LEU A 252 -29.33 10.94 1.14
CA LEU A 252 -29.21 9.88 0.13
C LEU A 252 -29.97 10.23 -1.15
N LEU A 253 -31.20 10.75 -1.02
CA LEU A 253 -31.96 11.23 -2.17
C LEU A 253 -31.25 12.40 -2.87
N ASP A 254 -30.77 13.40 -2.13
CA ASP A 254 -30.04 14.54 -2.70
C ASP A 254 -28.79 14.10 -3.49
N PHE A 255 -28.08 13.06 -3.01
CA PHE A 255 -26.89 12.52 -3.68
C PHE A 255 -27.21 11.59 -4.85
N THR A 256 -28.43 11.06 -4.98
CA THR A 256 -28.83 10.19 -6.10
C THR A 256 -29.10 10.98 -7.40
N TYR A 257 -29.37 12.29 -7.29
CA TYR A 257 -29.76 13.15 -8.43
C TYR A 257 -28.64 14.07 -8.95
N ILE A 258 -27.38 13.81 -8.60
CA ILE A 258 -26.18 14.53 -9.06
C ILE A 258 -25.39 13.65 -10.02
#